data_AF-A0A1Q6LNY8-F1
#
_entry.id   AF-A0A1Q6LNY8-F1
#
_cell.length_a   1.000
_cell.length_b   1.000
_cell.length_c   1.000
_cell.angle_alpha   90.00
_cell.angle_beta   90.00
_cell.angle_gamma   90.00
#
_symmetry.space_group_name_H-M   'P 1'
#
loop_
_entity.id
_entity.type
_entity.pdbx_description
1 polymer ?
#
loop_
_entity_poly.entity_id
_entity_poly.type
_entity_poly.pdbx_seq_one_letter_code
_entity_poly.pdbx_strand_id
1 'polypeptide(L)'
;MRKKTTIILIIIILVQILIRIYFGYQKQYFHMDEMYSYGLMNYNKLNIADNEDFLNKWHNKEYFEDYLEVNDNEIYNIKPVYENQKNDVHPPLYYLLLRISATFTINKFTKWTGILLNITIFIISSIMVYLISKELFKNKIYAVLTTLINGLA
;
A
#
# COMPACT_ATOMS: atom_id res chain seq x y z
N MET A 1 -14.11 -33.20 2.07
CA MET A 1 -14.63 -31.82 2.24
C MET A 1 -13.54 -30.78 2.56
N ARG A 2 -12.62 -31.02 3.51
CA ARG A 2 -11.62 -30.03 3.95
C ARG A 2 -10.72 -29.46 2.83
N LYS A 3 -10.27 -30.28 1.87
CA LYS A 3 -9.49 -29.81 0.70
C LYS A 3 -10.31 -28.95 -0.27
N LYS A 4 -11.60 -29.26 -0.47
CA LYS A 4 -12.49 -28.52 -1.39
C LYS A 4 -12.69 -27.07 -0.94
N THR A 5 -12.96 -26.85 0.36
CA THR A 5 -13.10 -25.49 0.92
C THR A 5 -11.84 -24.65 0.77
N THR A 6 -10.66 -25.24 1.04
CA THR A 6 -9.39 -24.53 0.87
C THR A 6 -9.14 -24.12 -0.57
N ILE A 7 -9.43 -24.99 -1.54
CA ILE A 7 -9.33 -24.68 -2.96
C ILE A 7 -10.27 -23.52 -3.33
N ILE A 8 -11.52 -23.55 -2.87
CA ILE A 8 -12.50 -22.48 -3.12
C ILE A 8 -12.00 -21.14 -2.55
N LEU A 9 -11.47 -21.14 -1.32
CA LEU A 9 -10.91 -19.94 -0.70
C LEU A 9 -9.75 -19.36 -1.52
N ILE A 10 -8.83 -20.21 -1.99
CA ILE A 10 -7.70 -19.78 -2.84
C ILE A 10 -8.22 -19.15 -4.13
N ILE A 11 -9.21 -19.76 -4.78
CA ILE A 11 -9.81 -19.23 -6.02
C ILE A 11 -10.45 -17.87 -5.77
N ILE A 12 -11.18 -17.70 -4.66
CA ILE A 12 -11.81 -16.42 -4.30
C ILE A 12 -10.76 -15.32 -4.13
N ILE A 13 -9.72 -15.58 -3.33
CA ILE A 13 -8.65 -14.61 -3.11
C ILE A 13 -7.93 -14.30 -4.43
N LEU A 14 -7.68 -15.32 -5.28
CA LEU A 14 -7.04 -15.12 -6.57
C LEU A 14 -7.85 -14.21 -7.49
N VAL A 15 -9.17 -14.44 -7.60
CA VAL A 15 -10.06 -13.57 -8.39
C VAL A 15 -10.05 -12.14 -7.84
N GLN A 16 -10.12 -11.96 -6.52
CA GLN A 16 -10.06 -10.65 -5.86
C GLN A 16 -8.72 -9.92 -6.10
N ILE A 17 -7.61 -10.65 -6.20
CA ILE A 17 -6.30 -10.10 -6.58
C ILE A 17 -6.32 -9.67 -8.05
N LEU A 18 -6.80 -10.52 -8.96
CA LEU A 18 -6.85 -10.21 -10.39
C LEU A 18 -7.67 -8.94 -10.68
N ILE A 19 -8.80 -8.77 -9.97
CA ILE A 19 -9.61 -7.56 -10.06
C ILE A 19 -8.80 -6.32 -9.62
N ARG A 20 -8.07 -6.41 -8.49
CA ARG A 20 -7.22 -5.31 -7.99
C ARG A 20 -6.07 -4.98 -8.95
N ILE A 21 -5.45 -5.98 -9.56
CA ILE A 21 -4.41 -5.77 -10.59
C ILE A 21 -5.01 -5.10 -11.82
N TYR A 22 -6.18 -5.56 -12.28
CA TYR A 22 -6.87 -4.96 -13.43
C TYR A 22 -7.14 -3.47 -13.21
N PHE A 23 -7.75 -3.10 -12.07
CA PHE A 23 -7.98 -1.69 -11.74
C PHE A 23 -6.69 -0.91 -11.47
N GLY A 24 -5.68 -1.56 -10.88
CA GLY A 24 -4.34 -0.97 -10.71
C GLY A 24 -3.69 -0.60 -12.04
N TYR A 25 -3.88 -1.42 -13.08
CA TYR A 25 -3.43 -1.12 -14.44
C TYR A 25 -4.17 0.10 -15.01
N GLN A 26 -5.50 0.13 -14.88
CA GLN A 26 -6.34 1.23 -15.38
C GLN A 26 -6.12 2.56 -14.65
N LYS A 27 -5.59 2.55 -13.41
CA LYS A 27 -5.33 3.76 -12.61
C LYS A 27 -4.39 4.74 -13.34
N GLN A 28 -4.90 5.91 -13.73
CA GLN A 28 -4.12 6.97 -14.38
C GLN A 28 -3.69 8.10 -13.42
N TYR A 29 -4.35 8.23 -12.27
CA TYR A 29 -4.20 9.34 -11.34
C TYR A 29 -3.95 8.84 -9.91
N PHE A 30 -3.16 9.62 -9.18
CA PHE A 30 -2.93 9.45 -7.75
C PHE A 30 -3.72 10.45 -6.95
N HIS A 31 -4.52 9.95 -6.02
CA HIS A 31 -5.14 10.77 -5.00
C HIS A 31 -4.07 11.43 -4.13
N MET A 32 -4.39 12.61 -3.60
CA MET A 32 -3.45 13.40 -2.81
C MET A 32 -2.88 12.61 -1.62
N ASP A 33 -3.72 11.87 -0.90
CA ASP A 33 -3.29 11.04 0.23
C ASP A 33 -2.33 9.90 -0.18
N GLU A 34 -2.45 9.40 -1.41
CA GLU A 34 -1.49 8.41 -1.93
C GLU A 34 -0.13 9.08 -2.16
N MET A 35 -0.10 10.30 -2.71
CA MET A 35 1.15 11.05 -2.90
C MET A 35 1.79 11.41 -1.56
N TYR A 36 1.00 11.83 -0.57
CA TYR A 36 1.50 12.05 0.79
C TYR A 36 2.04 10.76 1.41
N SER A 37 1.45 9.60 1.12
CA SER A 37 1.98 8.32 1.62
C SER A 37 3.41 8.07 1.14
N TYR A 38 3.70 8.39 -0.13
CA TYR A 38 5.06 8.31 -0.66
C TYR A 38 5.96 9.38 -0.04
N GLY A 39 5.57 10.66 -0.04
CA GLY A 39 6.39 11.72 0.53
C GLY A 39 6.71 11.52 2.02
N LEU A 40 5.74 11.08 2.81
CA LEU A 40 5.92 10.89 4.24
C LEU A 40 6.90 9.76 4.59
N MET A 41 7.15 8.80 3.69
CA MET A 41 8.12 7.74 3.94
C MET A 41 9.57 8.10 3.57
N ASN A 42 9.82 9.15 2.79
CA ASN A 42 11.16 9.52 2.29
C ASN A 42 11.54 10.98 2.55
N TYR A 43 10.59 11.89 2.42
CA TYR A 43 10.83 13.32 2.40
C TYR A 43 11.15 13.87 3.78
N ASN A 44 11.98 14.91 3.84
CA ASN A 44 12.41 15.51 5.11
C ASN A 44 11.41 16.52 5.70
N LYS A 45 10.25 16.70 5.06
CA LYS A 45 9.16 17.58 5.49
C LYS A 45 7.82 16.85 5.36
N LEU A 46 6.81 17.32 6.09
CA LEU A 46 5.45 16.77 6.01
C LEU A 46 4.78 17.12 4.68
N ASN A 47 5.02 18.32 4.15
CA ASN A 47 4.45 18.76 2.89
C ASN A 47 5.54 19.22 1.92
N ILE A 48 5.43 18.82 0.65
CA ILE A 48 6.26 19.37 -0.42
C ILE A 48 6.05 20.88 -0.58
N ALA A 49 4.85 21.37 -0.23
CA ALA A 49 4.52 22.79 -0.24
C ALA A 49 5.31 23.63 0.77
N ASP A 50 5.94 22.99 1.76
CA ASP A 50 6.78 23.66 2.76
C ASP A 50 8.20 23.97 2.22
N ASN A 51 8.46 23.72 0.93
CA ASN A 51 9.68 24.15 0.27
C ASN A 51 9.66 25.65 -0.01
N GLU A 52 10.77 26.32 0.28
CA GLU A 52 10.91 27.77 0.05
C GLU A 52 10.69 28.14 -1.42
N ASP A 53 11.07 27.24 -2.33
CA ASP A 53 10.92 27.42 -3.76
C ASP A 53 9.65 26.78 -4.34
N PHE A 54 8.72 26.30 -3.50
CA PHE A 54 7.50 25.66 -3.98
C PHE A 54 6.59 26.64 -4.73
N LEU A 55 6.34 27.81 -4.14
CA LEU A 55 5.49 28.85 -4.71
C LEU A 55 6.27 29.75 -5.68
N ASN A 56 5.57 30.33 -6.65
CA ASN A 56 6.11 31.28 -7.63
C ASN A 56 7.24 30.71 -8.52
N LYS A 57 7.35 29.39 -8.61
CA LYS A 57 8.32 28.69 -9.47
C LYS A 57 7.61 27.58 -10.24
N TRP A 58 7.92 27.47 -11.53
CA TRP A 58 7.50 26.32 -12.33
C TRP A 58 8.42 25.14 -12.04
N HIS A 59 7.83 24.04 -11.56
CA HIS A 59 8.52 22.79 -11.28
C HIS A 59 8.34 21.81 -12.43
N ASN A 60 9.40 21.05 -12.71
CA ASN A 60 9.41 20.02 -13.73
C ASN A 60 8.96 18.67 -13.16
N LYS A 61 8.91 17.67 -14.05
CA LYS A 61 8.55 16.29 -13.68
C LYS A 61 9.51 15.72 -12.63
N GLU A 62 10.80 15.99 -12.79
CA GLU A 62 11.86 15.49 -11.93
C GLU A 62 11.71 15.95 -10.48
N TYR A 63 11.28 17.20 -10.25
CA TYR A 63 11.01 17.72 -8.91
C TYR A 63 9.95 16.89 -8.16
N PHE A 64 8.87 16.51 -8.85
CA PHE A 64 7.81 15.71 -8.24
C PHE A 64 8.14 14.23 -8.17
N GLU A 65 8.93 13.69 -9.12
CA GLU A 65 9.39 12.30 -9.06
C GLU A 65 10.34 12.07 -7.89
N ASP A 66 11.29 12.98 -7.67
CA ASP A 66 12.22 12.96 -6.52
C ASP A 66 11.47 12.95 -5.18
N TYR A 67 10.40 13.75 -5.06
CA TYR A 67 9.52 13.74 -3.88
C TYR A 67 8.88 12.38 -3.62
N LEU A 68 8.54 11.62 -4.67
CA LEU A 68 7.77 10.37 -4.56
C LEU A 68 8.63 9.10 -4.49
N GLU A 69 9.90 9.18 -4.87
CA GLU A 69 10.79 8.02 -4.98
C GLU A 69 11.83 7.94 -3.87
N VAL A 70 12.40 6.75 -3.71
CA VAL A 70 13.56 6.56 -2.83
C VAL A 70 14.80 6.58 -3.70
N ASN A 71 15.69 7.52 -3.44
CA ASN A 71 16.95 7.64 -4.15
C ASN A 71 18.03 6.71 -3.57
N ASP A 72 19.07 6.42 -4.34
CA ASP A 72 20.22 5.60 -3.90
C ASP A 72 20.82 6.08 -2.57
N ASN A 73 20.92 7.41 -2.40
CA ASN A 73 21.46 8.04 -1.19
C ASN A 73 20.55 7.89 0.03
N GLU A 74 19.29 7.53 -0.17
CA GLU A 74 18.27 7.49 0.86
C GLU A 74 17.93 6.06 1.31
N ILE A 75 18.29 5.02 0.55
CA ILE A 75 17.90 3.62 0.80
C ILE A 75 18.05 3.22 2.28
N TYR A 76 19.20 3.55 2.88
CA TYR A 76 19.52 3.22 4.27
C TYR A 76 19.04 4.25 5.29
N ASN A 77 18.56 5.40 4.84
CA ASN A 77 18.01 6.46 5.68
C ASN A 77 16.50 6.25 5.91
N ILE A 78 16.16 5.49 6.94
CA ILE A 78 14.75 5.29 7.37
C ILE A 78 14.27 6.37 8.34
N LYS A 79 15.12 7.32 8.73
CA LYS A 79 14.79 8.37 9.69
C LYS A 79 13.56 9.21 9.29
N PRO A 80 13.36 9.57 8.01
CA PRO A 80 12.17 10.30 7.58
C PRO A 80 10.85 9.62 7.98
N VAL A 81 10.77 8.28 7.87
CA VAL A 81 9.58 7.50 8.30
C VAL A 81 9.27 7.72 9.78
N TYR A 82 10.30 7.80 10.63
CA TYR A 82 10.05 8.01 12.05
C TYR A 82 9.67 9.46 12.35
N GLU A 83 10.44 10.42 11.85
CA GLU A 83 10.23 11.84 12.15
C GLU A 83 8.91 12.35 11.58
N ASN A 84 8.55 11.96 10.36
CA ASN A 84 7.29 12.38 9.75
C ASN A 84 6.09 11.79 10.52
N GLN A 85 6.12 10.49 10.82
CA GLN A 85 4.99 9.82 11.50
C GLN A 85 4.85 10.25 12.97
N LYS A 86 5.94 10.67 13.63
CA LYS A 86 5.88 11.30 14.95
C LYS A 86 5.12 12.63 14.94
N ASN A 87 5.23 13.38 13.83
CA ASN A 87 4.61 14.69 13.67
C ASN A 87 3.33 14.65 12.82
N ASP A 88 2.90 13.45 12.42
CA ASP A 88 1.68 13.18 11.67
C ASP A 88 0.69 12.39 12.55
N VAL A 89 -0.58 12.34 12.15
CA VAL A 89 -1.64 11.67 12.92
C VAL A 89 -1.73 10.16 12.65
N HIS A 90 -0.97 9.64 11.69
CA HIS A 90 -1.07 8.25 11.25
C HIS A 90 -0.03 7.33 11.93
N PRO A 91 -0.40 6.06 12.22
CA PRO A 91 0.55 5.07 12.72
C PRO A 91 1.69 4.77 11.73
N PRO A 92 2.92 4.51 12.20
CA PRO A 92 4.10 4.42 11.33
C PRO A 92 4.23 3.11 10.53
N LEU A 93 3.47 2.07 10.88
CA LEU A 93 3.66 0.74 10.31
C LEU A 93 3.49 0.70 8.78
N TYR A 94 2.47 1.37 8.26
CA TYR A 94 2.21 1.38 6.82
C TYR A 94 3.35 2.06 6.05
N TYR A 95 3.79 3.23 6.51
CA TYR A 95 4.87 3.99 5.90
C TYR A 95 6.20 3.25 5.94
N LEU A 96 6.47 2.48 7.01
CA LEU A 96 7.64 1.62 7.07
C LEU A 96 7.59 0.49 6.04
N LEU A 97 6.43 -0.17 5.89
CA LEU A 97 6.26 -1.21 4.87
C LEU A 97 6.35 -0.64 3.46
N LEU A 98 5.82 0.56 3.24
CA LEU A 98 5.92 1.27 1.97
C LEU A 98 7.38 1.66 1.67
N ARG A 99 8.12 2.14 2.68
CA ARG A 99 9.55 2.43 2.58
C ARG A 99 10.35 1.22 2.16
N ILE A 100 10.12 0.07 2.80
CA ILE A 100 10.76 -1.19 2.43
C ILE A 100 10.37 -1.59 1.00
N SER A 101 9.09 -1.46 0.65
CA SER A 101 8.62 -1.81 -0.70
C SER A 101 9.25 -0.93 -1.79
N ALA A 102 9.49 0.34 -1.50
CA ALA A 102 10.13 1.28 -2.42
C ALA A 102 11.61 0.98 -2.67
N THR A 103 12.28 0.22 -1.79
CA THR A 103 13.66 -0.24 -2.03
C THR A 103 13.78 -1.21 -3.21
N PHE A 104 12.66 -1.77 -3.71
CA PHE A 104 12.65 -2.58 -4.94
C PHE A 104 12.54 -1.73 -6.22
N THR A 105 12.33 -0.42 -6.11
CA THR A 105 12.11 0.53 -7.21
C THR A 105 12.91 1.82 -6.99
N ILE A 106 14.21 1.68 -6.75
CA ILE A 106 15.11 2.79 -6.44
C ILE A 106 15.28 3.73 -7.66
N ASN A 107 15.38 5.04 -7.41
CA ASN A 107 15.47 6.12 -8.41
C ASN A 107 14.35 6.07 -9.47
N LYS A 108 13.22 5.45 -9.11
CA LYS A 108 12.08 5.36 -10.00
C LYS A 108 10.78 5.24 -9.23
N PHE A 109 9.97 6.28 -9.31
CA PHE A 109 8.59 6.20 -8.88
C PHE A 109 7.75 5.22 -9.72
N THR A 110 6.91 4.42 -9.05
CA THR A 110 5.89 3.59 -9.69
C THR A 110 4.69 3.32 -8.78
N LYS A 111 3.48 3.39 -9.35
CA LYS A 111 2.23 3.04 -8.65
C LYS A 111 2.21 1.62 -8.11
N TRP A 112 2.95 0.72 -8.75
CA TRP A 112 2.94 -0.69 -8.41
C TRP A 112 3.56 -0.98 -7.04
N THR A 113 4.45 -0.12 -6.54
CA THR A 113 5.02 -0.26 -5.19
C THR A 113 3.93 -0.28 -4.13
N GLY A 114 3.09 0.77 -4.09
CA GLY A 114 1.96 0.85 -3.17
C GLY A 114 0.84 -0.15 -3.47
N ILE A 115 0.52 -0.38 -4.76
CA ILE A 115 -0.54 -1.35 -5.14
C ILE A 115 -0.18 -2.77 -4.69
N LEU A 116 1.05 -3.23 -4.93
CA LEU A 116 1.48 -4.57 -4.55
C LEU A 116 1.58 -4.73 -3.03
N LEU A 117 1.99 -3.69 -2.32
CA LEU A 117 1.95 -3.68 -0.85
C LEU A 117 0.51 -3.84 -0.35
N ASN A 118 -0.43 -3.05 -0.89
CA ASN A 118 -1.84 -3.12 -0.52
C ASN A 118 -2.46 -4.50 -0.83
N ILE A 119 -2.10 -5.10 -1.98
CA ILE A 119 -2.51 -6.47 -2.33
C ILE A 119 -1.95 -7.49 -1.32
N THR A 120 -0.69 -7.33 -0.90
CA THR A 120 -0.06 -8.22 0.09
C THR A 120 -0.77 -8.15 1.44
N ILE A 121 -1.03 -6.93 1.92
CA ILE A 121 -1.79 -6.69 3.17
C ILE A 121 -3.21 -7.28 3.05
N PHE A 122 -3.86 -7.10 1.89
CA PHE A 122 -5.19 -7.64 1.62
C PHE A 122 -5.21 -9.18 1.68
N ILE A 123 -4.21 -9.88 1.15
CA ILE A 123 -4.12 -11.35 1.22
C ILE A 123 -4.03 -11.80 2.68
N ILE A 124 -3.15 -11.18 3.46
CA ILE A 124 -2.96 -11.50 4.89
C ILE A 124 -4.27 -11.23 5.64
N SER A 125 -4.88 -10.07 5.42
CA SER A 125 -6.18 -9.71 6.02
C SER A 125 -7.27 -10.72 5.66
N SER A 126 -7.37 -11.11 4.40
CA SER A 126 -8.37 -12.09 3.93
C SER A 126 -8.20 -13.46 4.59
N ILE A 127 -6.96 -13.92 4.78
CA ILE A 127 -6.66 -15.15 5.52
C ILE A 127 -7.10 -15.01 6.98
N MET A 128 -6.81 -13.87 7.62
CA MET A 128 -7.23 -13.61 9.00
C MET A 128 -8.76 -13.56 9.14
N VAL A 129 -9.47 -12.90 8.23
CA VAL A 129 -10.95 -12.88 8.19
C VAL A 129 -11.49 -14.30 8.10
N TYR A 130 -10.93 -15.14 7.22
CA TYR A 130 -11.33 -16.54 7.12
C TYR A 130 -11.10 -17.30 8.44
N LEU A 131 -9.92 -17.14 9.06
CA LEU A 131 -9.58 -17.84 10.31
C LEU A 131 -10.51 -17.43 11.46
N ILE A 132 -10.74 -16.12 11.61
CA ILE A 132 -11.64 -15.57 12.62
C ILE A 132 -13.07 -16.03 12.38
N SER A 133 -13.58 -15.91 11.15
CA SER A 133 -14.95 -16.32 10.80
C SER A 133 -15.17 -17.81 11.00
N LYS A 134 -14.16 -18.64 10.68
CA LYS A 134 -14.23 -20.09 10.91
C LYS A 134 -14.34 -20.41 12.40
N GLU A 135 -13.65 -19.65 13.25
CA GLU A 135 -13.71 -19.82 14.70
C GLU A 135 -15.03 -19.33 15.28
N LEU A 136 -15.56 -18.20 14.81
CA LEU A 136 -16.84 -17.64 15.25
C LEU A 136 -18.04 -18.50 14.84
N PHE A 137 -18.17 -18.84 13.56
CA PHE A 137 -19.34 -19.54 13.04
C PHE A 137 -19.26 -21.06 13.21
N LYS A 138 -18.07 -21.59 13.53
CA LYS A 138 -17.76 -23.03 13.52
C LYS A 138 -18.13 -23.72 12.20
N ASN A 139 -18.32 -22.95 11.13
CA ASN A 139 -18.77 -23.40 9.82
C ASN A 139 -17.83 -22.83 8.74
N LYS A 140 -17.24 -23.74 7.96
CA LYS A 140 -16.28 -23.42 6.92
C LYS A 140 -16.89 -22.70 5.72
N ILE A 141 -18.15 -23.00 5.39
CA ILE A 141 -18.83 -22.36 4.25
C ILE A 141 -19.11 -20.90 4.61
N TYR A 142 -19.62 -20.62 5.81
CA TYR A 142 -19.83 -19.25 6.27
C TYR A 142 -18.52 -18.47 6.33
N ALA A 143 -17.43 -19.06 6.81
CA ALA A 143 -16.12 -18.40 6.79
C ALA A 143 -15.64 -18.04 5.37
N VAL A 144 -15.85 -18.93 4.39
CA VAL A 144 -15.53 -18.64 2.98
C VAL A 144 -16.42 -17.53 2.44
N LEU A 145 -17.72 -17.56 2.73
CA LEU A 145 -18.66 -16.52 2.30
C LEU A 145 -18.31 -15.15 2.89
N THR A 146 -17.96 -15.08 4.17
CA THR A 146 -17.49 -13.84 4.81
C THR A 146 -16.24 -13.30 4.12
N THR A 147 -15.29 -14.17 3.74
CA THR A 147 -14.06 -13.75 3.04
C THR A 147 -14.36 -13.25 1.63
N LEU A 148 -15.29 -13.90 0.91
CA LEU A 148 -15.77 -13.42 -0.38
C LEU A 148 -16.35 -12.01 -0.27
N ILE A 149 -17.29 -11.81 0.65
CA ILE A 149 -17.95 -10.51 0.86
C ILE A 149 -16.93 -9.44 1.26
N ASN A 150 -16.02 -9.75 2.19
CA ASN A 150 -14.99 -8.83 2.65
C ASN A 150 -14.10 -8.31 1.52
N GLY A 151 -13.77 -9.13 0.52
CA GLY A 151 -12.93 -8.68 -0.59
C GLY A 151 -13.67 -7.97 -1.72
N LEU A 152 -15.01 -7.91 -1.66
CA LEU A 152 -15.88 -7.13 -2.55
C LEU A 152 -16.28 -5.77 -1.96
N ALA A 153 -16.18 -5.61 -0.65
CA ALA A 153 -16.26 -4.31 0.03
C ALA A 153 -15.00 -3.48 -0.24
#